data_AF-A0A2T5AM29-F1
#
_entry.id   AF-A0A2T5AM29-F1
#
_cell.length_a   1.000
_cell.length_b   1.000
_cell.length_c   1.000
_cell.angle_alpha   90.00
_cell.angle_beta   90.00
_cell.angle_gamma   90.00
#
_symmetry.space_group_name_H-M   'P 1'
#
loop_
_entity.id
_entity.type
_entity.pdbx_description
1 polymer ?
#
loop_
_entity_poly.entity_id
_entity_poly.type
_entity_poly.pdbx_seq_one_letter_code
_entity_poly.pdbx_strand_id
1 'polypeptide(L)'
;YGYQVTNVEASMSSPSSLLHWTRRMIEIRKQNFAFGLGSYRELPSSNPAVIAFLREYEDDLVLCVNNFSRFAQPTELDLRAFNGRHPVELFGGVRFPAIGDLPYLLTLGGHGFYWFRLRKDPV
;
A
#
# COMPACT_ATOMS: atom_id res chain seq x y z
N TYR A 1 -6.10 12.62 -27.19
CA TYR A 1 -5.20 13.37 -26.30
C TYR A 1 -5.05 14.78 -26.83
N GLY A 2 -5.29 15.79 -26.00
CA GLY A 2 -5.21 17.20 -26.37
C GLY A 2 -5.42 18.09 -25.16
N TYR A 3 -4.82 19.28 -25.13
CA TYR A 3 -4.89 20.20 -23.99
C TYR A 3 -6.33 20.60 -23.64
N GLN A 4 -7.25 20.55 -24.59
CA GLN A 4 -8.68 20.81 -24.38
C GLN A 4 -9.35 19.77 -23.46
N VAL A 5 -8.83 18.54 -23.41
CA VAL A 5 -9.37 17.43 -22.60
C VAL A 5 -8.48 17.10 -21.39
N THR A 6 -7.18 17.35 -21.49
CA THR A 6 -6.20 17.09 -20.42
C THR A 6 -5.40 18.36 -20.14
N ASN A 7 -5.83 19.12 -19.14
CA ASN A 7 -5.12 20.30 -18.66
C ASN A 7 -5.16 20.38 -17.13
N VAL A 8 -4.27 21.22 -16.58
CA VAL A 8 -4.10 21.41 -15.13
C VAL A 8 -5.34 22.01 -14.51
N GLU A 9 -5.93 23.02 -15.13
CA GLU A 9 -7.11 23.73 -14.62
C GLU A 9 -8.31 22.78 -14.45
N ALA A 10 -8.64 22.00 -15.48
CA ALA A 10 -9.69 20.98 -15.45
C ALA A 10 -9.37 19.85 -14.46
N SER A 11 -8.09 19.50 -14.27
CA SER A 11 -7.70 18.50 -13.27
C SER A 11 -7.77 19.05 -11.84
N MET A 12 -7.57 20.36 -11.66
CA MET A 12 -7.69 21.04 -10.36
C MET A 12 -9.14 21.25 -9.93
N SER A 13 -10.11 21.25 -10.84
CA SER A 13 -11.52 21.36 -10.48
C SER A 13 -12.17 20.02 -10.10
N SER A 14 -11.58 18.89 -10.51
CA SER A 14 -12.09 17.54 -10.23
C SER A 14 -11.27 16.84 -9.12
N PRO A 15 -11.84 16.60 -7.92
CA PRO A 15 -11.15 15.92 -6.83
C PRO A 15 -10.74 14.47 -7.12
N SER A 16 -11.39 13.82 -8.09
CA SER A 16 -11.07 12.46 -8.55
C SER A 16 -10.09 12.44 -9.72
N SER A 17 -9.50 13.58 -10.08
CA SER A 17 -8.52 13.65 -11.17
C SER A 17 -7.22 12.93 -10.82
N LEU A 18 -6.50 12.51 -11.85
CA LEU A 18 -5.16 11.94 -11.70
C LEU A 18 -4.21 12.91 -10.98
N LEU A 19 -4.38 14.23 -11.16
CA LEU A 19 -3.58 15.24 -10.47
C LEU A 19 -3.81 15.20 -8.96
N HIS A 20 -5.06 15.22 -8.51
CA HIS A 20 -5.37 15.13 -7.08
C HIS A 20 -4.93 13.80 -6.49
N TRP A 21 -5.15 12.70 -7.21
CA TRP A 21 -4.68 11.38 -6.80
C TRP A 21 -3.15 11.35 -6.64
N THR A 22 -2.40 11.92 -7.60
CA THR A 22 -0.94 12.01 -7.56
C THR A 22 -0.45 12.88 -6.41
N ARG A 23 -1.10 14.03 -6.17
CA ARG A 23 -0.78 14.90 -5.02
C ARG A 23 -0.98 14.17 -3.70
N ARG A 24 -2.10 13.44 -3.54
CA ARG A 24 -2.38 12.62 -2.36
C ARG A 24 -1.34 11.51 -2.17
N MET A 25 -0.94 10.83 -3.24
CA MET A 25 0.13 9.82 -3.21
C MET A 25 1.46 10.41 -2.73
N ILE A 26 1.83 11.60 -3.21
CA ILE A 26 3.06 12.31 -2.80
C ILE A 26 2.97 12.72 -1.33
N GLU A 27 1.83 13.21 -0.88
CA GLU A 27 1.61 13.60 0.51
C GLU A 27 1.77 12.40 1.47
N ILE A 28 1.11 11.29 1.16
CA ILE A 28 1.26 10.04 1.94
C ILE A 28 2.72 9.58 1.95
N ARG A 29 3.41 9.63 0.81
CA ARG A 29 4.84 9.29 0.74
C ARG A 29 5.68 10.19 1.66
N LYS A 30 5.42 11.51 1.69
CA LYS A 30 6.15 12.46 2.54
C LYS A 30 5.90 12.24 4.03
N GLN A 31 4.72 11.75 4.40
CA GLN A 31 4.34 11.43 5.79
C GLN A 31 4.91 10.09 6.28
N ASN A 32 5.55 9.30 5.40
CA ASN A 32 6.06 7.96 5.70
C ASN A 32 7.53 7.87 5.26
N PHE A 33 8.46 8.16 6.17
CA PHE A 33 9.89 8.17 5.88
C PHE A 33 10.43 6.82 5.39
N ALA A 34 9.76 5.72 5.74
CA ALA A 34 10.09 4.38 5.25
C ALA A 34 10.19 4.30 3.72
N PHE A 35 9.38 5.07 2.98
CA PHE A 35 9.44 5.07 1.52
C PHE A 35 10.69 5.75 0.93
N GLY A 36 11.26 6.71 1.64
CA GLY A 36 12.42 7.49 1.20
C GLY A 36 13.73 6.92 1.71
N LEU A 37 13.80 6.66 3.02
CA LEU A 37 15.02 6.31 3.74
C LEU A 37 15.01 4.86 4.25
N GLY A 38 13.85 4.21 4.23
CA GLY A 38 13.72 2.86 4.78
C GLY A 38 14.38 1.79 3.93
N SER A 39 14.82 0.74 4.62
CA SER A 39 15.34 -0.49 4.04
C SER A 39 14.29 -1.15 3.14
N TYR A 40 14.74 -1.99 2.21
CA TYR A 40 13.86 -2.79 1.37
C TYR A 40 14.01 -4.25 1.74
N ARG A 41 12.90 -4.91 2.06
CA ARG A 41 12.87 -6.36 2.25
C ARG A 41 11.71 -6.95 1.47
N GLU A 42 12.02 -7.72 0.45
CA GLU A 42 11.02 -8.45 -0.31
C GLU A 42 10.35 -9.52 0.57
N LEU A 43 9.05 -9.71 0.36
CA LEU A 43 8.29 -10.77 1.00
C LEU A 43 7.85 -11.76 -0.08
N PRO A 44 8.14 -13.07 0.08
CA PRO A 44 7.64 -14.07 -0.83
C PRO A 44 6.11 -14.09 -0.79
N SER A 45 5.53 -13.97 -1.97
CA SER A 45 4.09 -14.05 -2.22
C SER A 45 3.77 -15.44 -2.77
N SER A 46 2.66 -16.04 -2.36
CA SER A 46 2.20 -17.30 -2.97
C SER A 46 1.79 -17.15 -4.44
N ASN A 47 1.53 -15.92 -4.88
CA ASN A 47 1.13 -15.59 -6.25
C ASN A 47 2.21 -14.74 -6.95
N PRO A 48 2.80 -15.21 -8.07
CA PRO A 48 3.84 -14.47 -8.80
C PRO A 48 3.33 -13.21 -9.48
N ALA A 49 2.02 -13.05 -9.69
CA ALA A 49 1.44 -11.80 -10.19
C ALA A 49 1.38 -10.69 -9.13
N VAL A 50 1.62 -11.04 -7.86
CA VAL A 50 1.58 -10.10 -6.74
C VAL A 50 2.98 -9.96 -6.15
N ILE A 51 3.47 -8.72 -6.12
CA ILE A 51 4.74 -8.38 -5.47
C ILE A 51 4.43 -7.75 -4.11
N ALA A 52 5.01 -8.32 -3.05
CA ALA A 52 4.93 -7.78 -1.71
C ALA A 52 6.32 -7.47 -1.16
N PHE A 53 6.45 -6.35 -0.45
CA PHE A 53 7.70 -5.97 0.18
C PHE A 53 7.45 -5.04 1.36
N LEU A 54 8.43 -4.99 2.26
CA LEU A 54 8.44 -4.11 3.41
C LEU A 54 9.43 -2.97 3.21
N ARG A 55 9.05 -1.84 3.77
CA ARG A 55 9.90 -0.67 3.96
C ARG A 55 9.95 -0.37 5.45
N GLU A 56 11.15 -0.28 6.00
CA GLU A 56 11.36 -0.06 7.44
C GLU A 56 12.35 1.06 7.67
N TYR A 57 11.94 2.06 8.44
CA TYR A 57 12.78 3.16 8.90
C TYR A 57 12.36 3.55 10.32
N GLU A 58 13.24 3.33 11.30
CA GLU A 58 12.94 3.59 12.71
C GLU A 58 11.61 2.91 13.13
N ASP A 59 10.63 3.68 13.60
CA ASP A 59 9.31 3.17 14.00
C ASP A 59 8.29 3.08 12.84
N ASP A 60 8.67 3.53 11.63
CA ASP A 60 7.80 3.49 10.44
C ASP A 60 8.03 2.19 9.66
N LEU A 61 7.07 1.28 9.79
CA LEU A 61 7.06 -0.01 9.12
C LEU A 61 5.88 -0.10 8.15
N VAL A 62 6.18 -0.11 6.85
CA VAL A 62 5.20 -0.09 5.78
C VAL A 62 5.28 -1.37 4.95
N LEU A 63 4.15 -2.07 4.85
CA LEU A 63 3.93 -3.21 3.96
C LEU A 63 3.30 -2.72 2.65
N CYS A 64 3.97 -2.98 1.53
CA CYS A 64 3.49 -2.69 0.19
C CYS A 64 3.11 -3.99 -0.52
N VAL A 65 1.92 -4.04 -1.10
CA VAL A 65 1.42 -5.19 -1.87
C VAL A 65 0.86 -4.68 -3.18
N ASN A 66 1.37 -5.17 -4.31
CA ASN A 66 1.03 -4.67 -5.65
C ASN A 66 0.66 -5.82 -6.57
N ASN A 67 -0.52 -5.74 -7.19
CA ASN A 67 -0.96 -6.69 -8.19
C ASN A 67 -0.59 -6.20 -9.60
N PHE A 68 0.23 -6.96 -10.31
CA PHE A 68 0.64 -6.68 -11.68
C PHE A 68 -0.30 -7.30 -12.73
N SER A 69 -1.25 -8.14 -12.31
CA SER A 69 -2.31 -8.65 -13.18
C SER A 69 -3.41 -7.60 -13.39
N ARG A 70 -4.01 -7.60 -14.58
CA ARG A 70 -5.23 -6.83 -14.88
C ARG A 70 -6.49 -7.41 -14.24
N PHE A 71 -6.40 -8.61 -13.68
CA PHE A 71 -7.52 -9.31 -13.03
C PHE A 71 -7.32 -9.32 -11.51
N ALA A 72 -8.41 -9.58 -10.78
CA ALA A 72 -8.32 -9.78 -9.34
C ALA A 72 -7.42 -10.98 -9.02
N GLN A 73 -6.58 -10.85 -7.99
CA GLN A 73 -5.62 -11.87 -7.58
C GLN A 73 -5.63 -12.01 -6.05
N PRO A 74 -5.73 -13.24 -5.52
CA PRO A 74 -5.41 -13.52 -4.13
C PRO A 74 -3.90 -13.70 -3.97
N THR A 75 -3.39 -13.37 -2.79
CA THR A 75 -2.05 -13.75 -2.33
C THR A 75 -2.06 -14.05 -0.84
N GLU A 76 -1.20 -14.96 -0.41
CA GLU A 76 -0.90 -15.24 0.99
C GLU A 76 0.52 -14.77 1.28
N LEU A 77 0.69 -14.03 2.38
CA LEU A 77 1.97 -13.50 2.82
C LEU A 77 2.35 -14.08 4.18
N ASP A 78 3.60 -14.53 4.32
CA ASP A 78 4.14 -14.90 5.64
C ASP A 78 4.53 -13.63 6.41
N LEU A 79 3.66 -13.23 7.34
CA LEU A 79 3.84 -12.06 8.18
C LEU A 79 4.08 -12.41 9.66
N ARG A 80 4.35 -13.67 10.00
CA ARG A 80 4.43 -14.15 11.40
C ARG A 80 5.40 -13.37 12.28
N ALA A 81 6.48 -12.82 11.71
CA ALA A 81 7.41 -11.93 12.40
C ALA A 81 6.76 -10.65 12.98
N PHE A 82 5.55 -10.33 12.54
CA PHE A 82 4.76 -9.16 12.94
C PHE A 82 3.46 -9.55 13.65
N ASN A 83 3.39 -10.76 14.21
CA ASN A 83 2.22 -11.22 14.97
C ASN A 83 1.80 -10.19 16.04
N GLY A 84 0.49 -9.97 16.16
CA GLY A 84 -0.13 -8.98 17.03
C GLY A 84 -0.15 -7.56 16.47
N ARG A 85 0.49 -7.30 15.32
CA ARG A 85 0.36 -6.01 14.62
C ARG A 85 -0.87 -5.97 13.73
N HIS A 86 -1.43 -4.79 13.57
CA HIS A 86 -2.53 -4.49 12.66
C HIS A 86 -2.02 -3.75 11.43
N PRO A 87 -2.29 -4.24 10.21
CA PRO A 87 -2.13 -3.45 9.01
C PRO A 87 -3.17 -2.32 8.98
N VAL A 88 -2.71 -1.08 8.90
CA VAL A 88 -3.58 0.09 8.75
C VAL A 88 -3.33 0.71 7.39
N GLU A 89 -4.37 0.75 6.56
CA GLU A 89 -4.32 1.21 5.19
C GLU A 89 -3.99 2.72 5.14
N LEU A 90 -2.97 3.13 4.39
CA LEU A 90 -2.41 4.49 4.43
C LEU A 90 -3.29 5.57 3.75
N PHE A 91 -4.21 5.19 2.86
CA PHE A 91 -5.09 6.12 2.15
C PHE A 91 -6.30 6.52 3.01
N GLY A 92 -7.02 5.55 3.56
CA GLY A 92 -8.28 5.70 4.30
C GLY A 92 -8.16 5.44 5.79
N GLY A 93 -7.01 4.99 6.29
CA GLY A 93 -6.81 4.70 7.71
C GLY A 93 -7.55 3.47 8.21
N VAL A 94 -8.03 2.61 7.31
CA VAL A 94 -8.83 1.44 7.67
C VAL A 94 -7.92 0.38 8.30
N ARG A 95 -8.31 -0.10 9.48
CA ARG A 95 -7.61 -1.15 10.22
C ARG A 95 -8.05 -2.53 9.71
N PHE A 96 -7.08 -3.33 9.28
CA PHE A 96 -7.29 -4.72 8.88
C PHE A 96 -7.13 -5.66 10.09
N PRO A 97 -7.57 -6.93 9.96
CA PRO A 97 -7.39 -7.94 10.99
C PRO A 97 -5.93 -8.06 11.45
N ALA A 98 -5.74 -8.39 12.73
CA ALA A 98 -4.41 -8.60 13.31
C ALA A 98 -3.66 -9.68 12.54
N ILE A 99 -2.35 -9.50 12.40
CA ILE A 99 -1.46 -10.55 11.92
C ILE A 99 -1.36 -11.62 13.01
N GLY A 100 -1.64 -12.86 12.64
CA GLY A 100 -1.50 -14.02 13.53
C GLY A 100 -0.41 -14.97 13.05
N ASP A 101 -0.57 -16.26 13.37
CA ASP A 101 0.37 -17.32 12.99
C ASP A 101 0.10 -17.94 11.62
N LEU A 102 -1.09 -17.70 11.06
CA LEU A 102 -1.47 -18.17 9.73
C LEU A 102 -0.97 -17.21 8.63
N PRO A 103 -0.74 -17.71 7.40
CA PRO A 103 -0.48 -16.85 6.26
C PRO A 103 -1.57 -15.78 6.11
N TYR A 104 -1.13 -14.54 5.89
CA TYR A 104 -2.03 -13.40 5.82
C TYR A 104 -2.59 -13.28 4.40
N LEU A 105 -3.86 -13.65 4.23
CA LEU A 105 -4.55 -13.61 2.95
C LEU A 105 -4.96 -12.17 2.58
N LEU A 106 -4.61 -11.76 1.37
CA LEU A 106 -5.06 -10.51 0.76
C LEU A 106 -5.63 -10.78 -0.63
N THR A 107 -6.69 -10.03 -0.97
CA THR A 107 -7.27 -10.04 -2.32
C THR A 107 -7.16 -8.64 -2.91
N LEU A 108 -6.55 -8.54 -4.08
CA LEU A 108 -6.37 -7.26 -4.77
C LEU A 108 -7.15 -7.26 -6.08
N GLY A 109 -7.80 -6.13 -6.40
CA GLY A 109 -8.35 -5.90 -7.74
C GLY A 109 -7.25 -5.84 -8.81
N GLY A 110 -7.64 -5.85 -10.09
CA GLY A 110 -6.70 -5.70 -11.20
C GLY A 110 -5.92 -4.40 -11.12
N HIS A 111 -4.59 -4.46 -11.25
CA HIS A 111 -3.67 -3.33 -11.03
C HIS A 111 -3.81 -2.62 -9.67
N GLY A 112 -4.48 -3.27 -8.72
CA GLY A 112 -4.67 -2.77 -7.37
C GLY A 112 -3.41 -2.89 -6.54
N PHE A 113 -3.30 -2.03 -5.54
CA PHE A 113 -2.22 -2.07 -4.57
C PHE A 113 -2.70 -1.64 -3.20
N TYR A 114 -1.98 -2.05 -2.17
CA TYR A 114 -2.17 -1.61 -0.79
C TYR A 114 -0.85 -1.14 -0.20
N TRP A 115 -0.90 -0.04 0.54
CA TRP A 115 0.15 0.36 1.45
C TRP A 115 -0.41 0.33 2.87
N PHE A 116 0.15 -0.53 3.71
CA PHE A 116 -0.25 -0.68 5.10
C PHE A 116 0.86 -0.22 6.03
N ARG A 117 0.54 0.56 7.05
CA ARG A 117 1.41 0.72 8.21
C ARG A 117 1.14 -0.39 9.21
N LEU A 118 2.17 -1.12 9.64
CA LEU A 118 2.03 -2.21 10.61
C LEU A 118 2.16 -1.67 12.04
N ARG A 119 1.02 -1.41 12.68
CA ARG A 119 0.93 -0.83 14.02
C ARG A 119 0.77 -1.91 15.09
N LYS A 120 1.48 -1.78 16.21
CA LYS A 120 1.12 -2.52 17.43
C LYS A 120 -0.08 -1.84 18.08
N ASP A 121 -0.92 -2.61 18.76
CA ASP A 121 -1.93 -2.02 19.63
C ASP A 121 -1.23 -1.26 20.77
N PRO A 122 -1.74 -0.08 21.14
CA PRO A 122 -1.23 0.60 22.33
C PRO A 122 -1.48 -0.30 23.54
N VAL A 123 -0.42 -0.55 24.31
CA VAL A 123 -0.47 -1.22 25.62
C VAL A 123 -1.23 -0.35 26.60
#